data_AF-A0A527ZAE1-F1
#
_entry.id   AF-A0A527ZAE1-F1
#
_cell.length_a   1.000
_cell.length_b   1.000
_cell.length_c   1.000
_cell.angle_alpha   90.00
_cell.angle_beta   90.00
_cell.angle_gamma   90.00
#
_symmetry.space_group_name_H-M   'P 1'
#
loop_
_entity.id
_entity.type
_entity.pdbx_description
1 polymer ?
#
loop_
_entity_poly.entity_id
_entity_poly.type
_entity_poly.pdbx_seq_one_letter_code
_entity_poly.pdbx_strand_id
1 'polypeptide(L)' 'DYASANLSEEAAPEVMQSLRQRGIGIEAGLASVADAERLVRLDRGNQVLRILIEISEQELDAALEVSDGIA' A
#
# COMPACT_ATOMS: atom_id res chain seq x y z
N ASP A 1 17.64 2.09 2.40
CA ASP A 1 16.89 1.73 1.17
C ASP A 1 15.51 1.22 1.51
N TYR A 2 14.59 1.30 0.55
CA TYR A 2 13.22 0.80 0.67
C TYR A 2 12.79 0.14 -0.64
N ALA A 3 11.73 -0.67 -0.58
CA ALA A 3 11.06 -1.24 -1.75
C ALA A 3 9.54 -1.11 -1.59
N SER A 4 8.84 -0.98 -2.71
CA SER A 4 7.39 -0.91 -2.75
C SER A 4 6.78 -2.31 -2.76
N ALA A 5 5.68 -2.49 -2.06
CA ALA A 5 4.86 -3.69 -2.11
C ALA A 5 3.41 -3.26 -2.38
N ASN A 6 2.83 -3.78 -3.46
CA ASN A 6 1.44 -3.49 -3.83
C ASN A 6 0.51 -4.37 -3.01
N LEU A 7 -0.39 -3.77 -2.24
CA LEU A 7 -1.21 -4.51 -1.28
C LEU A 7 -2.30 -5.36 -1.95
N SER A 8 -2.65 -5.03 -3.19
CA SER A 8 -3.57 -5.78 -4.03
C SER A 8 -3.01 -7.15 -4.43
N GLU A 9 -1.68 -7.31 -4.43
CA GLU A 9 -1.04 -8.58 -4.76
C GLU A 9 -1.22 -9.60 -3.62
N GLU A 10 -1.56 -10.84 -3.99
CA GLU A 10 -1.77 -11.91 -3.03
C GLU A 10 -0.52 -12.15 -2.18
N ALA A 11 0.67 -12.07 -2.79
CA ALA A 11 1.97 -12.28 -2.18
C ALA A 11 2.49 -11.10 -1.34
N ALA A 12 1.72 -10.01 -1.21
CA ALA A 12 2.13 -8.84 -0.44
C ALA A 12 2.57 -9.17 1.00
N PRO A 13 1.88 -10.04 1.77
CA PRO A 13 2.31 -10.40 3.13
C PRO A 13 3.71 -11.03 3.17
N GLU A 14 4.00 -11.96 2.27
CA GLU A 14 5.28 -12.67 2.18
C GLU A 14 6.40 -11.73 1.74
N VAL A 15 6.12 -10.84 0.80
CA VAL A 15 7.06 -9.80 0.34
C VAL A 15 7.37 -8.83 1.49
N MET A 16 6.34 -8.31 2.16
CA MET A 16 6.51 -7.41 3.31
C MET A 16 7.31 -8.06 4.44
N GLN A 17 7.03 -9.31 4.77
CA GLN A 17 7.80 -10.05 5.77
C GLN A 17 9.27 -10.20 5.36
N SER A 18 9.51 -10.55 4.09
CA SER A 18 10.85 -10.73 3.53
C SER A 18 11.67 -9.45 3.55
N LEU A 19 11.05 -8.30 3.26
CA LEU A 19 11.69 -6.99 3.33
C LEU A 19 12.03 -6.61 4.77
N ARG A 20 11.10 -6.81 5.71
CA ARG A 20 11.31 -6.55 7.15
C ARG A 20 12.50 -7.34 7.70
N GLN A 21 12.57 -8.64 7.39
CA GLN A 21 13.66 -9.50 7.85
C GLN A 21 15.03 -9.04 7.33
N ARG A 22 15.08 -8.34 6.21
CA ARG A 22 16.29 -7.78 5.61
C ARG A 22 16.60 -6.36 6.07
N GLY A 23 15.76 -5.78 6.94
CA GLY A 23 15.87 -4.38 7.36
C GLY A 23 15.62 -3.39 6.23
N ILE A 24 14.93 -3.80 5.16
CA ILE A 24 14.55 -2.94 4.05
C ILE A 24 13.19 -2.31 4.40
N GLY A 25 13.11 -0.99 4.34
CA GLY A 25 11.87 -0.29 4.59
C GLY A 25 10.83 -0.56 3.49
N ILE A 26 9.54 -0.40 3.84
CA ILE A 26 8.44 -0.74 2.95
C ILE A 26 7.66 0.51 2.59
N GLU A 27 7.46 0.75 1.30
CA GLU A 27 6.39 1.59 0.78
C GLU A 27 5.18 0.71 0.47
N ALA A 28 4.01 1.06 0.99
CA ALA A 28 2.76 0.37 0.68
C ALA A 28 2.07 1.03 -0.52
N GLY A 29 1.98 0.31 -1.64
CA GLY A 29 1.19 0.73 -2.80
C GLY A 29 -0.28 0.37 -2.60
N LEU A 30 -1.16 1.37 -2.65
CA LEU A 30 -2.61 1.23 -2.46
C LEU A 30 -3.33 1.80 -3.68
N ALA A 31 -4.16 0.98 -4.34
CA ALA A 31 -4.99 1.43 -5.46
C ALA A 31 -6.48 1.50 -5.09
N SER A 32 -6.85 1.05 -3.88
CA SER A 32 -8.23 0.96 -3.44
C SER A 32 -8.39 1.05 -1.92
N VAL A 33 -9.62 1.32 -1.47
CA VAL A 33 -10.00 1.25 -0.04
C VAL A 33 -9.73 -0.14 0.53
N ALA A 34 -9.94 -1.20 -0.26
CA ALA A 34 -9.69 -2.57 0.16
C ALA A 34 -8.20 -2.82 0.48
N ASP A 35 -7.30 -2.17 -0.28
CA ASP A 35 -5.86 -2.21 -0.01
C ASP A 35 -5.52 -1.50 1.31
N ALA A 36 -6.13 -0.34 1.57
CA ALA A 36 -5.95 0.39 2.81
C ALA A 36 -6.40 -0.44 4.04
N GLU A 37 -7.57 -1.07 3.95
CA GLU A 37 -8.03 -1.99 5.00
C GLU A 37 -7.11 -3.20 5.16
N ARG A 38 -6.61 -3.75 4.04
CA ARG A 38 -5.66 -4.88 4.05
C ARG A 38 -4.35 -4.46 4.71
N LEU A 39 -3.86 -3.25 4.47
CA LEU A 39 -2.70 -2.68 5.15
C LEU A 39 -2.93 -2.61 6.66
N VAL A 40 -4.06 -2.08 7.13
CA VAL A 40 -4.39 -2.03 8.57
C VAL A 40 -4.35 -3.42 9.23
N ARG A 41 -4.80 -4.46 8.51
CA ARG A 41 -4.79 -5.85 9.01
C ARG A 41 -3.38 -6.45 9.07
N LEU A 42 -2.53 -6.13 8.09
CA LEU A 42 -1.18 -6.69 7.92
C LEU A 42 -0.11 -5.94 8.72
N ASP A 43 -0.18 -4.60 8.76
CA ASP A 43 0.85 -3.76 9.36
C ASP A 43 0.55 -3.40 10.82
N ARG A 44 0.45 -4.44 11.66
CA ARG A 44 0.21 -4.30 13.10
C ARG A 44 1.40 -3.60 13.78
N GLY A 45 1.37 -2.27 13.82
CA GLY A 45 2.40 -1.44 14.46
C GLY A 45 2.96 -0.29 13.61
N ASN A 46 2.36 0.05 12.46
CA ASN A 46 2.79 1.16 11.60
C ASN A 46 4.28 1.04 11.20
N GLN A 47 4.66 -0.11 10.64
CA GLN A 47 6.04 -0.40 10.23
C GLN A 47 6.32 -0.05 8.76
N VAL A 48 5.30 0.26 7.97
CA VAL A 48 5.53 0.85 6.63
C VAL A 48 6.10 2.27 6.77
N LEU A 49 7.04 2.62 5.90
CA LEU A 49 7.69 3.93 5.90
C LEU A 49 6.80 5.01 5.32
N ARG A 50 6.05 4.66 4.27
CA ARG A 50 5.17 5.58 3.53
C ARG A 50 4.11 4.80 2.75
N ILE A 51 3.08 5.53 2.36
CA ILE A 51 2.00 5.04 1.51
C ILE A 51 2.12 5.74 0.15
N LEU A 52 1.98 4.97 -0.92
CA LEU A 52 1.81 5.45 -2.29
C LEU A 52 0.37 5.17 -2.71
N ILE A 53 -0.40 6.22 -2.95
CA ILE A 53 -1.74 6.09 -3.54
C ILE A 53 -1.57 6.02 -5.06
N GLU A 54 -2.05 4.92 -5.65
CA GLU A 54 -1.94 4.61 -7.07
C GLU A 54 -3.28 4.87 -7.77
N ILE A 55 -3.37 5.99 -8.48
CA ILE A 55 -4.57 6.38 -9.24
C ILE A 55 -4.39 5.97 -10.70
N SER A 56 -5.31 5.14 -11.21
CA SER A 56 -5.33 4.70 -12.62
C SER A 56 -6.36 5.44 -13.47
N GLU A 57 -7.37 6.01 -12.81
CA GLU A 57 -8.44 6.80 -13.38
C GLU A 57 -7.88 8.03 -14.09
N GLN A 58 -8.31 8.25 -15.34
CA GLN A 58 -7.87 9.39 -16.16
C GLN A 58 -8.79 10.60 -16.00
N GLU A 59 -10.07 10.37 -15.67
CA GLU A 59 -11.02 11.44 -15.37
C GLU A 59 -10.75 12.00 -13.97
N LEU A 60 -10.60 13.32 -13.88
CA LEU A 60 -10.18 13.99 -12.65
C LEU A 60 -11.11 13.71 -11.47
N ASP A 61 -12.42 13.77 -11.68
CA ASP A 61 -13.40 13.55 -10.62
C ASP A 61 -13.34 12.11 -10.08
N ALA A 62 -13.16 11.13 -10.98
CA ALA A 62 -13.00 9.73 -10.59
C ALA A 62 -11.66 9.49 -9.85
N ALA A 63 -10.58 10.11 -10.32
CA ALA A 63 -9.27 10.08 -9.67
C ALA A 63 -9.32 10.66 -8.24
N LEU A 64 -10.02 11.78 -8.05
CA LEU A 64 -10.22 12.38 -6.74
C LEU A 64 -11.09 11.50 -5.83
N GLU A 65 -12.18 10.93 -6.35
CA GLU A 65 -13.03 10.02 -5.58
C GLU A 65 -12.26 8.80 -5.05
N VAL A 66 -11.40 8.20 -5.88
CA VAL A 66 -10.55 7.07 -5.46
C VAL A 66 -9.52 7.52 -4.41
N SER A 67 -8.86 8.67 -4.64
CA SER A 67 -7.88 9.22 -3.70
C SER A 67 -8.50 9.51 -2.32
N ASP A 68 -9.65 10.18 -2.29
CA ASP A 68 -10.37 10.55 -1.06
C ASP A 68 -10.93 9.32 -0.34
N GLY A 69 -11.28 8.25 -1.08
CA GLY A 69 -11.70 7.00 -0.45
C GLY A 69 -10.56 6.30 0.33
N ILE A 70 -9.31 6.50 -0.08
CA ILE A 70 -8.14 5.86 0.52
C ILE A 70 -7.58 6.66 1.71
N ALA A 71 -7.68 8.00 1.69
CA ALA A 71 -6.97 8.92 2.59
C ALA A 71 -7.82 9.59 3.69
#